data_AF-A0A6S7KDU6-F1
#
_entry.id   AF-A0A6S7KDU6-F1
#
_cell.length_a   1.000
_cell.length_b   1.000
_cell.length_c   1.000
_cell.angle_alpha   90.00
_cell.angle_beta   90.00
_cell.angle_gamma   90.00
#
_symmetry.space_group_name_H-M   'P 1'
#
loop_
_entity.id
_entity.type
_entity.pdbx_description
1 polymer ?
#
loop_
_entity_poly.entity_id
_entity_poly.type
_entity_poly.pdbx_seq_one_letter_code
_entity_poly.pdbx_strand_id
1 'polypeptide(L)'
;MEELSKPENWKKMNDKMYCNQHSGKKLKVYCETCDQLICRDCMDFKHVKQGHSCVLVKDVANNYKELLASNGKAMEDALTEGNVFLQRLTLTAEQLDRDAENAKNKIAQRKAFVAKKVIEMLDQKAETLLKKVDEIQKGKRASLDRQAEESKLYVENIKTSVQLSKKLVDQGSEVEIISSQKMMLDNANNLLTKREEYFKAPIPVAKLSYTSSTGKEPINEEILRALANSLGEVNEGNKDEDQSKNTDQKAGSRDDKCPLCLCDFADKKTLSKCGHSFCAGCIDETFKHQKKCPVCSQVYGPLIGNQPYGRMYDSHRATSLPGFGLWDTIVITYSFPNGTQGPDHLNPGKPYTRTNKTAYLPRNKEGKKVLKLLKKAFDQKLIFTIARSTTTGRDDCVVWNDIPHKTSTMGGPAKCGYPDPDYLRRVQETLAAKGITE
;
A
#
# COMPACT_ATOMS: atom_id res chain seq x y z
N MET A 1 -59.49 27.59 -23.26
CA MET A 1 -59.67 26.12 -23.23
C MET A 1 -60.34 25.64 -21.94
N GLU A 2 -59.93 26.13 -20.77
CA GLU A 2 -60.50 25.76 -19.45
C GLU A 2 -61.99 26.14 -19.28
N GLU A 3 -62.47 27.13 -20.03
CA GLU A 3 -63.90 27.50 -20.07
C GLU A 3 -64.76 26.51 -20.89
N LEU A 4 -64.18 25.67 -21.75
CA LEU A 4 -64.96 24.69 -22.55
C LEU A 4 -65.11 23.33 -21.85
N SER A 5 -64.34 23.07 -20.78
CA SER A 5 -64.40 21.81 -20.02
C SER A 5 -65.50 21.78 -18.95
N LYS A 6 -66.10 22.93 -18.61
CA LYS A 6 -67.15 23.05 -17.59
C LYS A 6 -68.54 22.73 -18.18
N PRO A 7 -69.31 21.76 -17.64
CA PRO A 7 -70.63 21.37 -18.18
C PRO A 7 -71.65 22.52 -18.26
N GLU A 8 -71.55 23.50 -17.36
CA GLU A 8 -72.42 24.68 -17.29
C GLU A 8 -72.29 25.59 -18.52
N ASN A 9 -71.12 25.59 -19.17
CA ASN A 9 -70.86 26.40 -20.36
C ASN A 9 -71.47 25.78 -21.64
N TRP A 10 -71.83 24.49 -21.63
CA TRP A 10 -72.53 23.82 -22.72
C TRP A 10 -74.00 24.25 -22.82
N LYS A 11 -74.67 24.52 -21.70
CA LYS A 11 -76.03 25.10 -21.68
C LYS A 11 -76.04 26.52 -22.27
N LYS A 12 -75.06 27.36 -21.91
CA LYS A 12 -74.89 28.72 -22.46
C LYS A 12 -74.58 28.75 -23.96
N MET A 13 -73.99 27.68 -24.51
CA MET A 13 -73.77 27.54 -25.96
C MET A 13 -75.05 27.18 -26.72
N ASN A 14 -75.98 26.44 -26.09
CA ASN A 14 -77.23 26.03 -26.72
C ASN A 14 -78.19 27.21 -26.95
N ASP A 15 -78.20 28.20 -26.04
CA ASP A 15 -78.98 29.45 -26.20
C ASP A 15 -78.42 30.35 -27.32
N LYS A 16 -77.13 30.26 -27.64
CA LYS A 16 -76.49 30.99 -28.75
C LYS A 16 -76.80 30.41 -30.14
N MET A 17 -77.64 29.38 -30.25
CA MET A 17 -78.04 28.79 -31.53
C MET A 17 -79.16 29.55 -32.26
N TYR A 18 -79.68 30.61 -31.64
CA TYR A 18 -80.75 31.45 -32.21
C TYR A 18 -80.22 32.84 -32.60
N CYS A 19 -80.83 33.43 -33.62
CA CYS A 19 -80.42 34.73 -34.13
C CYS A 19 -80.86 35.87 -33.20
N ASN A 20 -79.91 36.68 -32.77
CA ASN A 20 -80.17 37.86 -31.93
C ASN A 20 -80.94 38.97 -32.65
N GLN A 21 -80.97 38.96 -33.99
CA GLN A 21 -81.69 39.97 -34.80
C GLN A 21 -83.08 39.47 -35.25
N HIS A 22 -83.29 38.16 -35.30
CA HIS A 22 -84.53 37.54 -35.77
C HIS A 22 -85.01 36.51 -34.74
N SER A 23 -85.94 36.94 -33.88
CA SER A 23 -86.43 36.14 -32.75
C SER A 23 -86.94 34.76 -33.19
N GLY A 24 -86.50 33.71 -32.50
CA GLY A 24 -86.90 32.32 -32.76
C GLY A 24 -86.26 31.67 -34.00
N LYS A 25 -85.46 32.39 -34.81
CA LYS A 25 -84.79 31.83 -36.00
C LYS A 25 -83.49 31.15 -35.61
N LYS A 26 -83.29 29.91 -36.04
CA LYS A 26 -82.06 29.14 -35.81
C LYS A 26 -80.93 29.59 -36.74
N LEU A 27 -79.73 29.69 -36.21
CA LEU A 27 -78.51 29.92 -36.98
C LEU A 27 -78.14 28.64 -37.73
N LYS A 28 -78.26 28.66 -39.07
CA LYS A 28 -78.07 27.47 -39.93
C LYS A 28 -77.09 27.72 -41.08
N VAL A 29 -76.62 28.94 -41.25
CA VAL A 29 -75.69 29.37 -42.30
C VAL A 29 -74.44 29.94 -41.64
N TYR A 30 -73.27 29.62 -42.16
CA TYR A 30 -72.00 30.21 -41.75
C TYR A 30 -71.52 31.14 -42.87
N CYS A 31 -71.20 32.38 -42.53
CA CYS A 31 -70.63 33.33 -43.46
C CYS A 31 -69.11 33.35 -43.29
N GLU A 32 -68.38 32.84 -44.28
CA GLU A 32 -66.91 32.73 -44.25
C GLU A 32 -66.24 34.11 -44.28
N THR A 33 -66.83 35.08 -44.99
CA THR A 33 -66.30 36.44 -45.10
C THR A 33 -66.36 37.21 -43.77
N CYS A 34 -67.36 36.90 -42.94
CA CYS A 34 -67.57 37.57 -41.65
C CYS A 34 -67.14 36.72 -40.45
N ASP A 35 -66.75 35.45 -40.67
CA ASP A 35 -66.47 34.43 -39.65
C ASP A 35 -67.58 34.30 -38.57
N GLN A 36 -68.85 34.22 -39.00
CA GLN A 36 -70.00 34.23 -38.10
C GLN A 36 -71.14 33.28 -38.50
N LEU A 37 -71.82 32.74 -37.49
CA LEU A 37 -73.06 31.98 -37.64
C LEU A 37 -74.26 32.93 -37.80
N ILE A 38 -75.02 32.77 -38.88
CA ILE A 38 -76.17 33.60 -39.23
C ILE A 38 -77.44 32.75 -39.51
N CYS A 39 -78.62 33.37 -39.42
CA CYS A 39 -79.87 32.74 -39.90
C CYS A 39 -80.10 33.03 -41.39
N ARG A 40 -81.07 32.35 -42.01
CA ARG A 40 -81.41 32.56 -43.43
C ARG A 40 -81.84 33.99 -43.73
N ASP A 41 -82.59 34.62 -42.84
CA ASP A 41 -83.04 36.01 -43.02
C ASP A 41 -81.83 36.98 -43.03
N CYS A 42 -80.83 36.79 -42.16
CA CYS A 42 -79.58 37.56 -42.21
C CYS A 42 -78.81 37.34 -43.53
N MET A 43 -78.78 36.10 -44.03
CA MET A 43 -78.14 35.77 -45.31
C MET A 43 -78.79 36.56 -46.45
N ASP A 44 -80.12 36.49 -46.58
CA ASP A 44 -80.87 37.09 -47.69
C ASP A 44 -80.88 38.63 -47.65
N PHE A 45 -81.01 39.21 -46.46
CA PHE A 45 -81.18 40.67 -46.32
C PHE A 45 -79.87 41.46 -46.21
N LYS A 46 -78.78 40.85 -45.72
CA LYS A 46 -77.51 41.55 -45.47
C LYS A 46 -76.32 40.95 -46.21
N HIS A 47 -76.08 39.65 -46.10
CA HIS A 47 -74.82 39.05 -46.55
C HIS A 47 -74.77 38.77 -48.06
N VAL A 48 -75.86 38.26 -48.66
CA VAL A 48 -75.93 37.98 -50.10
C VAL A 48 -75.92 39.27 -50.92
N LYS A 49 -76.62 40.32 -50.45
CA LYS A 49 -76.62 41.64 -51.10
C LYS A 49 -75.23 42.31 -51.10
N GLN A 50 -74.38 41.95 -50.16
CA GLN A 50 -73.00 42.45 -50.03
C GLN A 50 -71.96 41.52 -50.68
N GLY A 51 -72.39 40.44 -51.33
CA GLY A 51 -71.50 39.50 -52.03
C GLY A 51 -70.68 38.59 -51.13
N HIS A 52 -71.09 38.35 -49.87
CA HIS A 52 -70.36 37.49 -48.94
C HIS A 52 -70.53 36.00 -49.23
N SER A 53 -69.47 35.21 -49.00
CA SER A 53 -69.53 33.74 -49.09
C SER A 53 -70.32 33.17 -47.90
N CYS A 54 -71.43 32.49 -48.20
CA CYS A 54 -72.34 31.93 -47.21
C CYS A 54 -72.63 30.46 -47.54
N VAL A 55 -72.32 29.59 -46.60
CA VAL A 55 -72.38 28.13 -46.74
C VAL A 55 -73.18 27.54 -45.59
N LEU A 56 -73.78 26.35 -45.78
CA LEU A 56 -74.55 25.72 -44.71
C LEU A 56 -73.61 25.29 -43.58
N VAL A 57 -74.03 25.55 -42.34
CA VAL A 57 -73.25 25.19 -41.14
C VAL A 57 -72.91 23.70 -41.12
N LYS A 58 -73.80 22.85 -41.63
CA LYS A 58 -73.57 21.40 -41.66
C LYS A 58 -72.34 21.04 -42.51
N ASP A 59 -72.15 21.71 -43.63
CA ASP A 59 -71.08 21.40 -44.59
C ASP A 59 -69.73 21.89 -44.07
N VAL A 60 -69.71 23.10 -43.49
CA VAL A 60 -68.52 23.68 -42.86
C VAL A 60 -68.14 22.99 -41.54
N ALA A 61 -69.13 22.62 -40.73
CA ALA A 61 -68.88 21.95 -39.45
C ALA A 61 -68.23 20.57 -39.65
N ASN A 62 -68.49 19.88 -40.77
CA ASN A 62 -67.81 18.62 -41.06
C ASN A 62 -66.31 18.85 -41.33
N ASN A 63 -65.97 19.85 -42.16
CA ASN A 63 -64.58 20.21 -42.42
C ASN A 63 -63.83 20.61 -41.14
N TYR A 64 -64.43 21.44 -40.27
CA TYR A 64 -63.81 21.81 -39.00
C TYR A 64 -63.74 20.63 -38.01
N LYS A 65 -64.70 19.70 -38.01
CA LYS A 65 -64.60 18.48 -37.20
C LYS A 65 -63.42 17.62 -37.63
N GLU A 66 -63.23 17.43 -38.93
CA GLU A 66 -62.09 16.69 -39.47
C GLU A 66 -60.77 17.38 -39.14
N LEU A 67 -60.68 18.70 -39.30
CA LEU A 67 -59.50 19.49 -38.96
C LEU A 67 -59.19 19.44 -37.45
N LEU A 68 -60.20 19.59 -36.59
CA LEU A 68 -60.05 19.48 -35.13
C LEU A 68 -59.66 18.07 -34.69
N ALA A 69 -60.19 17.04 -35.32
CA ALA A 69 -59.80 15.65 -35.07
C ALA A 69 -58.35 15.39 -35.50
N SER A 70 -57.94 15.91 -36.67
CA SER A 70 -56.56 15.80 -37.16
C SER A 70 -55.56 16.53 -36.26
N ASN A 71 -55.87 17.77 -35.86
CA ASN A 71 -55.05 18.53 -34.91
C ASN A 71 -55.03 17.90 -33.53
N GLY A 72 -56.17 17.37 -33.06
CA GLY A 72 -56.26 16.65 -31.79
C GLY A 72 -55.35 15.43 -31.77
N LYS A 73 -55.37 14.63 -32.86
CA LYS A 73 -54.45 13.50 -33.03
C LYS A 73 -52.98 13.95 -33.02
N ALA A 74 -52.63 15.00 -33.75
CA ALA A 74 -51.26 15.53 -33.77
C ALA A 74 -50.81 16.01 -32.37
N MET A 75 -51.71 16.60 -31.58
CA MET A 75 -51.43 16.98 -30.20
C MET A 75 -51.27 15.76 -29.28
N GLU A 76 -52.06 14.70 -29.45
CA GLU A 76 -51.92 13.43 -28.72
C GLU A 76 -50.59 12.73 -29.03
N ASP A 77 -50.19 12.72 -30.30
CA ASP A 77 -48.89 12.19 -30.75
C ASP A 77 -47.74 12.99 -30.11
N ALA A 78 -47.80 14.33 -30.17
CA ALA A 78 -46.81 15.21 -29.54
C ALA A 78 -46.77 15.07 -28.00
N LEU A 79 -47.91 14.86 -27.35
CA LEU A 79 -47.98 14.60 -25.92
C LEU A 79 -47.29 13.28 -25.56
N THR A 80 -47.49 12.24 -26.38
CA THR A 80 -46.86 10.93 -26.19
C THR A 80 -45.34 11.03 -26.35
N GLU A 81 -44.86 11.69 -27.40
CA GLU A 81 -43.44 11.96 -27.61
C GLU A 81 -42.82 12.77 -26.46
N GLY A 82 -43.51 13.82 -26.02
CA GLY A 82 -43.10 14.66 -24.89
C GLY A 82 -42.98 13.86 -23.59
N ASN A 83 -43.93 12.97 -23.30
CA ASN A 83 -43.88 12.11 -22.11
C ASN A 83 -42.70 11.13 -22.15
N VAL A 84 -42.45 10.50 -23.31
CA VAL A 84 -41.28 9.62 -23.50
C VAL A 84 -39.97 10.38 -23.34
N PHE A 85 -39.90 11.62 -23.84
CA PHE A 85 -38.75 12.49 -23.67
C PHE A 85 -38.53 12.87 -22.21
N LEU A 86 -39.57 13.27 -21.48
CA LEU A 86 -39.50 13.57 -20.05
C LEU A 86 -39.03 12.35 -19.24
N GLN A 87 -39.54 11.15 -19.54
CA GLN A 87 -39.08 9.92 -18.88
C GLN A 87 -37.58 9.70 -19.08
N ARG A 88 -37.08 9.94 -20.29
CA ARG A 88 -35.65 9.81 -20.61
C ARG A 88 -34.79 10.83 -19.86
N LEU A 89 -35.26 12.07 -19.74
CA LEU A 89 -34.60 13.10 -18.94
C LEU A 89 -34.51 12.70 -17.48
N THR A 90 -35.60 12.19 -16.90
CA THR A 90 -35.62 11.69 -15.52
C THR A 90 -34.59 10.59 -15.31
N LEU A 91 -34.57 9.58 -16.19
CA LEU A 91 -33.59 8.48 -16.10
C LEU A 91 -32.14 8.97 -16.23
N THR A 92 -31.89 9.98 -17.05
CA THR A 92 -30.56 10.57 -17.23
C THR A 92 -30.13 11.36 -15.99
N ALA A 93 -31.03 12.12 -15.37
CA ALA A 93 -30.79 12.82 -14.12
C ALA A 93 -30.48 11.83 -12.98
N GLU A 94 -31.29 10.78 -12.82
CA GLU A 94 -31.01 9.74 -11.82
C GLU A 94 -29.68 9.02 -12.06
N GLN A 95 -29.29 8.82 -13.32
CA GLN A 95 -28.00 8.22 -13.65
C GLN A 95 -26.84 9.13 -13.23
N LEU A 96 -26.96 10.44 -13.46
CA LEU A 96 -25.98 11.42 -13.00
C LEU A 96 -25.86 11.39 -11.46
N ASP A 97 -26.99 11.34 -10.75
CA ASP A 97 -27.01 11.24 -9.28
C ASP A 97 -26.31 9.98 -8.79
N ARG A 98 -26.59 8.82 -9.42
CA ARG A 98 -25.92 7.55 -9.11
C ARG A 98 -24.41 7.62 -9.37
N ASP A 99 -24.01 8.18 -10.52
CA ASP A 99 -22.59 8.30 -10.89
C ASP A 99 -21.86 9.24 -9.92
N ALA A 100 -22.48 10.34 -9.52
CA ALA A 100 -21.94 11.27 -8.51
C ALA A 100 -21.79 10.58 -7.14
N GLU A 101 -22.80 9.85 -6.68
CA GLU A 101 -22.75 9.14 -5.40
C GLU A 101 -21.70 8.02 -5.41
N ASN A 102 -21.57 7.30 -6.51
CA ASN A 102 -20.51 6.32 -6.70
C ASN A 102 -19.11 6.96 -6.64
N ALA A 103 -18.92 8.12 -7.27
CA ALA A 103 -17.65 8.85 -7.22
C ALA A 103 -17.31 9.30 -5.80
N LYS A 104 -18.27 9.88 -5.06
CA LYS A 104 -18.10 10.27 -3.64
C LYS A 104 -17.69 9.08 -2.78
N ASN A 105 -18.36 7.94 -2.93
CA ASN A 105 -18.04 6.74 -2.17
C ASN A 105 -16.63 6.20 -2.47
N LYS A 106 -16.20 6.23 -3.74
CA LYS A 106 -14.83 5.85 -4.12
C LYS A 106 -13.78 6.78 -3.49
N ILE A 107 -14.02 8.08 -3.48
CA ILE A 107 -13.13 9.06 -2.83
C ILE A 107 -13.00 8.76 -1.32
N ALA A 108 -14.14 8.53 -0.65
CA ALA A 108 -14.16 8.22 0.78
C ALA A 108 -13.39 6.93 1.10
N GLN A 109 -13.58 5.87 0.30
CA GLN A 109 -12.85 4.61 0.45
C GLN A 109 -11.35 4.79 0.22
N ARG A 110 -10.95 5.56 -0.80
CA ARG A 110 -9.54 5.83 -1.08
C ARG A 110 -8.86 6.59 0.07
N LYS A 111 -9.52 7.62 0.61
CA LYS A 111 -9.06 8.35 1.80
C LYS A 111 -8.82 7.41 2.99
N ALA A 112 -9.79 6.55 3.29
CA ALA A 112 -9.67 5.59 4.39
C ALA A 112 -8.51 4.61 4.19
N PHE A 113 -8.31 4.13 2.96
CA PHE A 113 -7.21 3.24 2.61
C PHE A 113 -5.84 3.90 2.79
N VAL A 114 -5.65 5.11 2.27
CA VAL A 114 -4.37 5.85 2.38
C VAL A 114 -4.05 6.13 3.85
N ALA A 115 -5.03 6.61 4.62
CA ALA A 115 -4.85 6.85 6.05
C ALA A 115 -4.42 5.59 6.80
N LYS A 116 -5.07 4.45 6.53
CA LYS A 116 -4.72 3.15 7.13
C LYS A 116 -3.26 2.77 6.85
N LYS A 117 -2.78 2.95 5.61
CA LYS A 117 -1.40 2.61 5.23
C LYS A 117 -0.35 3.46 5.93
N VAL A 118 -0.61 4.76 6.09
CA VAL A 118 0.28 5.66 6.84
C VAL A 118 0.33 5.25 8.31
N ILE A 119 -0.82 4.96 8.92
CA ILE A 119 -0.91 4.49 10.31
C ILE A 119 -0.14 3.18 10.51
N GLU A 120 -0.38 2.17 9.66
CA GLU A 120 0.32 0.88 9.71
C GLU A 120 1.86 1.03 9.68
N MET A 121 2.38 1.94 8.84
CA MET A 121 3.82 2.20 8.74
C MET A 121 4.37 2.81 10.05
N LEU A 122 3.64 3.75 10.66
CA LEU A 122 4.03 4.36 11.92
C LEU A 122 4.01 3.34 13.07
N ASP A 123 2.97 2.51 13.13
CA ASP A 123 2.83 1.46 14.13
C ASP A 123 3.97 0.44 14.06
N GLN A 124 4.33 -0.01 12.86
CA GLN A 124 5.48 -0.92 12.65
C GLN A 124 6.80 -0.31 13.15
N LYS A 125 7.00 0.98 12.91
CA LYS A 125 8.20 1.68 13.37
C LYS A 125 8.21 1.80 14.89
N ALA A 126 7.08 2.14 15.50
CA ALA A 126 6.93 2.21 16.94
C ALA A 126 7.21 0.85 17.60
N GLU A 127 6.62 -0.23 17.08
CA GLU A 127 6.83 -1.60 17.57
C GLU A 127 8.30 -2.01 17.49
N THR A 128 8.99 -1.66 16.41
CA THR A 128 10.42 -1.94 16.26
C THR A 128 11.27 -1.21 17.32
N LEU A 129 10.93 0.04 17.63
CA LEU A 129 11.64 0.81 18.66
C LEU A 129 11.40 0.23 20.05
N LEU A 130 10.16 -0.15 20.35
CA LEU A 130 9.79 -0.79 21.62
C LEU A 130 10.54 -2.12 21.81
N LYS A 131 10.56 -2.99 20.78
CA LYS A 131 11.32 -4.26 20.83
C LYS A 131 12.80 -4.05 21.12
N LYS A 132 13.42 -3.02 20.54
CA LYS A 132 14.83 -2.70 20.83
C LYS A 132 15.05 -2.31 22.29
N VAL A 133 14.13 -1.56 22.89
CA VAL A 133 14.19 -1.23 24.33
C VAL A 133 14.12 -2.50 25.17
N ASP A 134 13.17 -3.38 24.87
CA ASP A 134 12.99 -4.65 25.58
C ASP A 134 14.21 -5.56 25.46
N GLU A 135 14.80 -5.67 24.26
CA GLU A 135 16.00 -6.46 24.02
C GLU A 135 17.20 -5.95 24.81
N ILE A 136 17.43 -4.63 24.82
CA ILE A 136 18.51 -4.01 25.60
C ILE A 136 18.28 -4.25 27.08
N GLN A 137 17.06 -4.01 27.58
CA GLN A 137 16.72 -4.22 28.98
C GLN A 137 16.94 -5.69 29.37
N LYS A 138 16.44 -6.63 28.58
CA LYS A 138 16.57 -8.07 28.83
C LYS A 138 18.03 -8.51 28.88
N GLY A 139 18.84 -8.07 27.92
CA GLY A 139 20.27 -8.41 27.87
C GLY A 139 21.05 -7.86 29.07
N LYS A 140 20.79 -6.60 29.45
CA LYS A 140 21.40 -5.98 30.63
C LYS A 140 20.97 -6.65 31.93
N ARG A 141 19.68 -6.97 32.06
CA ARG A 141 19.14 -7.68 33.22
C ARG A 141 19.76 -9.05 33.40
N ALA A 142 19.84 -9.85 32.33
CA ALA A 142 20.48 -11.17 32.37
C ALA A 142 21.96 -11.12 32.79
N SER A 143 22.70 -10.08 32.39
CA SER A 143 24.10 -9.91 32.82
C SER A 143 24.22 -9.60 34.31
N LEU A 144 23.32 -8.76 34.84
CA LEU A 144 23.27 -8.45 36.27
C LEU A 144 22.83 -9.66 37.10
N ASP A 145 21.81 -10.40 36.65
CA ASP A 145 21.34 -11.60 37.35
C ASP A 145 22.45 -12.66 37.39
N ARG A 146 23.24 -12.83 36.31
CA ARG A 146 24.40 -13.73 36.33
C ARG A 146 25.47 -13.29 37.33
N GLN A 147 25.82 -11.99 37.36
CA GLN A 147 26.79 -11.47 38.33
C GLN A 147 26.30 -11.66 39.78
N ALA A 148 25.00 -11.47 40.01
CA ALA A 148 24.39 -11.66 41.32
C ALA A 148 24.44 -13.14 41.74
N GLU A 149 24.14 -14.08 40.86
CA GLU A 149 24.15 -15.51 41.16
C GLU A 149 25.57 -16.04 41.45
N GLU A 150 26.56 -15.64 40.63
CA GLU A 150 27.97 -15.99 40.86
C GLU A 150 28.47 -15.46 42.22
N SER A 151 28.11 -14.22 42.56
CA SER A 151 28.47 -13.61 43.84
C SER A 151 27.77 -14.29 45.02
N LYS A 152 26.49 -14.66 44.85
CA LYS A 152 25.70 -15.35 45.87
C LYS A 152 26.28 -16.72 46.20
N LEU A 153 26.63 -17.51 45.19
CA LEU A 153 27.25 -18.82 45.36
C LEU A 153 28.59 -18.71 46.11
N TYR A 154 29.41 -17.71 45.76
CA TYR A 154 30.67 -17.45 46.46
C TYR A 154 30.45 -17.09 47.94
N VAL A 155 29.46 -16.24 48.24
CA VAL A 155 29.09 -15.88 49.62
C VAL A 155 28.61 -17.10 50.42
N GLU A 156 27.80 -17.98 49.82
CA GLU A 156 27.36 -19.23 50.45
C GLU A 156 28.53 -20.18 50.75
N ASN A 157 29.50 -20.28 49.83
CA ASN A 157 30.72 -21.08 50.02
C ASN A 157 31.59 -20.53 51.17
N ILE A 158 31.82 -19.21 51.22
CA ILE A 158 32.52 -18.58 52.33
C ILE A 158 31.78 -18.84 53.64
N LYS A 159 30.47 -18.64 53.67
CA LYS A 159 29.66 -18.81 54.87
C LYS A 159 29.82 -20.23 55.43
N THR A 160 29.73 -21.24 54.57
CA THR A 160 29.92 -22.64 54.94
C THR A 160 31.33 -22.89 55.47
N SER A 161 32.37 -22.38 54.78
CA SER A 161 33.77 -22.54 55.21
C SER A 161 34.03 -21.88 56.57
N VAL A 162 33.49 -20.69 56.80
CA VAL A 162 33.60 -19.98 58.09
C VAL A 162 32.90 -20.74 59.21
N GLN A 163 31.70 -21.27 58.95
CA GLN A 163 30.95 -22.06 59.94
C GLN A 163 31.70 -23.35 60.32
N LEU A 164 32.24 -24.08 59.34
CA LEU A 164 33.04 -25.28 59.59
C LEU A 164 34.32 -24.96 60.37
N SER A 165 35.02 -23.89 59.97
CA SER A 165 36.25 -23.45 60.67
C SER A 165 35.96 -23.10 62.13
N LYS A 166 34.90 -22.34 62.40
CA LYS A 166 34.48 -22.02 63.77
C LYS A 166 34.15 -23.27 64.58
N LYS A 167 33.36 -24.18 64.02
CA LYS A 167 32.98 -25.41 64.73
C LYS A 167 34.20 -26.27 65.09
N LEU A 168 35.16 -26.40 64.18
CA LEU A 168 36.39 -27.16 64.42
C LEU A 168 37.25 -26.50 65.52
N VAL A 169 37.31 -25.17 65.56
CA VAL A 169 38.05 -24.42 66.60
C VAL A 169 37.35 -24.49 67.97
N ASP A 170 36.02 -24.35 68.00
CA ASP A 170 35.26 -24.25 69.24
C ASP A 170 35.01 -25.61 69.91
N GLN A 171 34.90 -26.69 69.12
CA GLN A 171 34.42 -28.00 69.58
C GLN A 171 35.30 -29.18 69.14
N GLY A 172 36.29 -28.97 68.28
CA GLY A 172 37.12 -30.05 67.74
C GLY A 172 38.14 -30.58 68.73
N SER A 173 38.40 -31.89 68.69
CA SER A 173 39.52 -32.49 69.42
C SER A 173 40.87 -32.18 68.76
N GLU A 174 41.97 -32.29 69.51
CA GLU A 174 43.33 -32.03 68.99
C GLU A 174 43.65 -32.85 67.73
N VAL A 175 43.20 -34.11 67.67
CA VAL A 175 43.42 -35.01 66.53
C VAL A 175 42.62 -34.59 65.30
N GLU A 176 41.34 -34.18 65.47
CA GLU A 176 40.49 -33.68 64.38
C GLU A 176 41.01 -32.37 63.81
N ILE A 177 41.51 -31.49 64.68
CA ILE A 177 42.13 -30.21 64.29
C ILE A 177 43.36 -30.48 63.43
N ILE A 178 44.31 -31.30 63.90
CA ILE A 178 45.56 -31.56 63.17
C ILE A 178 45.30 -32.32 61.85
N SER A 179 44.36 -33.27 61.83
CA SER A 179 44.02 -34.02 60.60
C SER A 179 43.31 -33.16 59.55
N SER A 180 42.55 -32.13 59.96
CA SER A 180 41.76 -31.28 59.05
C SER A 180 42.43 -29.94 58.71
N GLN A 181 43.45 -29.51 59.47
CA GLN A 181 44.02 -28.15 59.38
C GLN A 181 44.43 -27.74 57.96
N LYS A 182 45.11 -28.65 57.24
CA LYS A 182 45.69 -28.35 55.94
C LYS A 182 44.60 -28.08 54.90
N MET A 183 43.60 -28.95 54.85
CA MET A 183 42.47 -28.81 53.94
C MET A 183 41.67 -27.53 54.21
N MET A 184 41.44 -27.19 55.49
CA MET A 184 40.71 -25.99 55.88
C MET A 184 41.48 -24.71 55.54
N LEU A 185 42.79 -24.67 55.80
CA LEU A 185 43.65 -23.54 55.45
C LEU A 185 43.77 -23.36 53.93
N ASP A 186 43.95 -24.44 53.19
CA ASP A 186 44.02 -24.40 51.72
C ASP A 186 42.71 -23.89 51.12
N ASN A 187 41.57 -24.35 51.63
CA ASN A 187 40.25 -23.88 51.21
C ASN A 187 40.04 -22.39 51.53
N ALA A 188 40.39 -21.97 52.76
CA ALA A 188 40.28 -20.58 53.18
C ALA A 188 41.15 -19.65 52.33
N ASN A 189 42.41 -20.02 52.09
CA ASN A 189 43.33 -19.25 51.24
C ASN A 189 42.81 -19.14 49.81
N ASN A 190 42.27 -20.22 49.23
CA ASN A 190 41.66 -20.19 47.90
C ASN A 190 40.49 -19.21 47.82
N LEU A 191 39.56 -19.29 48.76
CA LEU A 191 38.39 -18.41 48.83
C LEU A 191 38.81 -16.94 49.01
N LEU A 192 39.76 -16.66 49.91
CA LEU A 192 40.25 -15.31 50.16
C LEU A 192 40.97 -14.72 48.94
N THR A 193 41.77 -15.51 48.23
CA THR A 193 42.48 -15.08 47.02
C THR A 193 41.50 -14.69 45.91
N LYS A 194 40.34 -15.35 45.82
CA LYS A 194 39.30 -15.06 44.81
C LYS A 194 38.33 -13.94 45.19
N ARG A 195 38.48 -13.31 46.36
CA ARG A 195 37.58 -12.24 46.85
C ARG A 195 37.33 -11.13 45.83
N GLU A 196 38.40 -10.62 45.24
CA GLU A 196 38.33 -9.52 44.28
C GLU A 196 37.71 -9.95 42.94
N GLU A 197 37.63 -11.26 42.68
CA GLU A 197 37.01 -11.80 41.48
C GLU A 197 35.48 -11.67 41.53
N TYR A 198 34.89 -11.96 42.69
CA TYR A 198 33.43 -12.02 42.88
C TYR A 198 32.83 -10.70 43.38
N PHE A 199 33.56 -9.89 44.15
CA PHE A 199 33.08 -8.57 44.62
C PHE A 199 33.45 -7.41 43.71
N LYS A 200 33.44 -7.63 42.38
CA LYS A 200 33.65 -6.56 41.40
C LYS A 200 32.47 -5.59 41.42
N ALA A 201 32.72 -4.35 41.00
CA ALA A 201 31.67 -3.34 40.84
C ALA A 201 30.51 -3.88 39.97
N PRO A 202 29.25 -3.49 40.26
CA PRO A 202 28.12 -3.87 39.42
C PRO A 202 28.35 -3.44 37.97
N ILE A 203 27.97 -4.29 37.02
CA ILE A 203 28.10 -3.98 35.59
C ILE A 203 27.39 -2.65 35.30
N PRO A 204 28.07 -1.64 34.72
CA PRO A 204 27.46 -0.36 34.40
C PRO A 204 26.26 -0.53 33.48
N VAL A 205 25.09 -0.07 33.92
CA VAL A 205 23.86 -0.08 33.14
C VAL A 205 23.70 1.29 32.49
N ALA A 206 23.68 1.34 31.16
CA ALA A 206 23.46 2.58 30.44
C ALA A 206 22.03 3.10 30.70
N LYS A 207 21.88 4.42 30.85
CA LYS A 207 20.57 5.08 30.93
C LYS A 207 19.87 4.95 29.57
N LEU A 208 18.79 4.18 29.53
CA LEU A 208 17.92 4.13 28.35
C LEU A 208 17.30 5.52 28.16
N SER A 209 17.47 6.09 26.96
CA SER A 209 16.87 7.38 26.60
C SER A 209 16.34 7.30 25.17
N TYR A 210 15.24 8.01 24.94
CA TYR A 210 14.63 8.18 23.63
C TYR A 210 14.83 9.64 23.20
N THR A 211 15.37 9.83 22.00
CA THR A 211 15.49 11.14 21.37
C THR A 211 14.65 11.12 20.09
N SER A 212 13.64 11.99 20.01
CA SER A 212 12.87 12.17 18.77
C SER A 212 13.75 12.80 17.68
N SER A 213 13.48 12.45 16.43
CA SER A 213 14.34 12.82 15.30
C SER A 213 14.29 14.32 14.97
N THR A 214 13.21 15.02 15.34
CA THR A 214 13.05 16.47 15.18
C THR A 214 12.03 17.01 16.21
N GLY A 215 12.18 18.27 16.63
CA GLY A 215 11.16 19.02 17.39
C GLY A 215 10.25 19.89 16.51
N LYS A 216 10.27 19.68 15.19
CA LYS A 216 9.45 20.39 14.20
C LYS A 216 8.32 19.48 13.74
N GLU A 217 7.26 20.08 13.20
CA GLU A 217 6.11 19.37 12.64
C GLU A 217 6.58 18.27 11.66
N PRO A 218 6.10 17.02 11.83
CA PRO A 218 6.65 15.85 11.13
C PRO A 218 6.31 15.80 9.63
N ILE A 219 5.44 16.69 9.15
CA ILE A 219 4.92 16.66 7.78
C ILE A 219 5.37 17.93 7.07
N ASN A 220 6.24 17.80 6.07
CA ASN A 220 6.58 18.89 5.17
C ASN A 220 5.58 18.97 4.00
N GLU A 221 5.61 20.07 3.26
CA GLU A 221 4.66 20.36 2.19
C GLU A 221 4.70 19.36 1.01
N GLU A 222 5.85 18.71 0.79
CA GLU A 222 6.01 17.67 -0.22
C GLU A 222 5.26 16.38 0.16
N ILE A 223 5.31 15.96 1.43
CA ILE A 223 4.56 14.79 1.90
C ILE A 223 3.05 15.06 1.87
N LEU A 224 2.62 16.26 2.28
CA LEU A 224 1.21 16.67 2.17
C LEU A 224 0.72 16.60 0.73
N ARG A 225 1.51 17.11 -0.21
CA ARG A 225 1.18 17.09 -1.64
C ARG A 225 1.12 15.67 -2.20
N ALA A 226 2.08 14.82 -1.84
CA ALA A 226 2.08 13.41 -2.26
C ALA A 226 0.85 12.64 -1.74
N LEU A 227 0.46 12.88 -0.47
CA LEU A 227 -0.73 12.28 0.12
C LEU A 227 -2.01 12.81 -0.53
N ALA A 228 -2.09 14.12 -0.82
CA ALA A 228 -3.23 14.71 -1.53
C ALA A 228 -3.39 14.11 -2.93
N ASN A 229 -2.30 14.05 -3.72
CA ASN A 229 -2.32 13.48 -5.07
C ASN A 229 -2.71 11.99 -5.09
N SER A 230 -2.47 11.25 -4.01
CA SER A 230 -2.83 9.83 -3.91
C SER A 230 -4.35 9.57 -3.84
N LEU A 231 -5.16 10.61 -3.62
CA LEU A 231 -6.61 10.56 -3.63
C LEU A 231 -7.20 10.61 -5.06
N GLY A 232 -6.42 11.08 -6.03
CA GLY A 232 -6.84 11.23 -7.42
C GLY A 232 -7.65 12.51 -7.69
N GLU A 233 -8.21 12.59 -8.90
CA GLU A 233 -8.93 13.75 -9.42
C GLU A 233 -10.32 13.31 -9.92
N VAL A 234 -11.29 14.23 -9.88
CA VAL A 234 -12.62 14.01 -10.46
C VAL A 234 -12.58 14.49 -11.91
N ASN A 235 -12.79 13.57 -12.85
CA ASN A 235 -12.83 13.88 -14.28
C ASN A 235 -14.27 13.79 -14.79
N GLU A 236 -14.69 14.79 -15.55
CA GLU A 236 -15.92 14.75 -16.34
C GLU A 236 -15.61 14.07 -17.68
N GLY A 237 -16.02 12.81 -17.83
CA GLY A 237 -15.85 12.08 -19.08
C GLY A 237 -17.02 12.30 -20.03
N ASN A 238 -16.76 12.84 -21.23
CA ASN A 238 -17.73 12.81 -22.33
C ASN A 238 -17.92 11.36 -22.78
N LYS A 239 -19.11 10.79 -22.55
CA LYS A 239 -19.47 9.45 -23.02
C LYS A 239 -19.83 9.50 -24.51
N ASP A 240 -18.85 9.61 -25.38
CA ASP A 240 -18.97 9.31 -26.82
C ASP A 240 -17.72 8.54 -27.25
N GLU A 241 -17.62 7.29 -26.77
CA GLU A 241 -16.92 6.17 -27.40
C GLU A 241 -17.07 4.97 -26.47
N ASP A 242 -18.08 4.13 -26.75
CA ASP A 242 -17.97 2.67 -26.86
C ASP A 242 -19.36 2.01 -26.69
N GLN A 243 -20.08 1.86 -27.81
CA GLN A 243 -21.18 0.91 -27.91
C GLN A 243 -20.62 -0.44 -28.37
N SER A 244 -20.26 -1.31 -27.43
CA SER A 244 -20.33 -2.76 -27.67
C SER A 244 -20.33 -3.56 -26.38
N LYS A 245 -21.54 -3.89 -25.90
CA LYS A 245 -22.02 -5.22 -25.49
C LYS A 245 -22.99 -5.15 -24.31
N ASN A 246 -24.27 -5.30 -24.67
CA ASN A 246 -25.24 -5.97 -23.82
C ASN A 246 -24.72 -7.37 -23.48
N THR A 247 -24.62 -7.69 -22.19
CA THR A 247 -25.01 -9.00 -21.65
C THR A 247 -25.30 -8.86 -20.16
N ASP A 248 -26.57 -9.10 -19.83
CA ASP A 248 -27.08 -9.77 -18.66
C ASP A 248 -26.44 -9.55 -17.28
N GLN A 249 -27.29 -9.00 -16.41
CA GLN A 249 -27.21 -9.13 -14.96
C GLN A 249 -27.05 -10.60 -14.57
N LYS A 250 -25.89 -10.94 -14.01
CA LYS A 250 -25.77 -12.02 -13.02
C LYS A 250 -25.00 -11.50 -11.81
N ALA A 251 -25.62 -11.67 -10.65
CA ALA A 251 -25.03 -11.47 -9.35
C ALA A 251 -23.69 -12.24 -9.26
N GLY A 252 -22.59 -11.51 -9.01
CA GLY A 252 -21.24 -12.07 -8.89
C GLY A 252 -20.48 -11.40 -7.75
N SER A 253 -19.89 -12.25 -6.91
CA SER A 253 -19.07 -12.01 -5.71
C SER A 253 -18.20 -10.74 -5.66
N ARG A 254 -17.95 -10.23 -4.44
CA ARG A 254 -17.11 -9.07 -4.07
C ARG A 254 -15.60 -9.20 -4.41
N ASP A 255 -15.20 -10.15 -5.26
CA ASP A 255 -13.79 -10.51 -5.54
C ASP A 255 -13.26 -10.11 -6.93
N ASP A 256 -14.03 -9.37 -7.74
CA ASP A 256 -13.70 -9.14 -9.17
C ASP A 256 -13.19 -7.73 -9.54
N LYS A 257 -12.74 -6.92 -8.57
CA LYS A 257 -12.14 -5.60 -8.85
C LYS A 257 -10.67 -5.54 -8.48
N CYS A 258 -9.89 -4.80 -9.27
CA CYS A 258 -8.47 -4.64 -9.03
C CYS A 258 -8.20 -3.77 -7.78
N PRO A 259 -7.41 -4.22 -6.79
CA PRO A 259 -7.13 -3.43 -5.57
C PRO A 259 -6.32 -2.15 -5.80
N LEU A 260 -5.65 -2.02 -6.95
CA LEU A 260 -4.76 -0.90 -7.26
C LEU A 260 -5.50 0.26 -7.94
N CYS A 261 -6.34 -0.03 -8.95
CA CYS A 261 -7.13 0.96 -9.67
C CYS A 261 -8.62 0.97 -9.30
N LEU A 262 -9.12 -0.05 -8.60
CA LEU A 262 -10.52 -0.22 -8.18
C LEU A 262 -11.53 -0.28 -9.34
N CYS A 263 -11.04 -0.46 -10.57
CA CYS A 263 -11.82 -0.79 -11.76
C CYS A 263 -11.94 -2.31 -11.93
N ASP A 264 -12.81 -2.72 -12.85
CA ASP A 264 -12.83 -4.09 -13.33
C ASP A 264 -11.47 -4.43 -13.98
N PHE A 265 -11.10 -5.71 -13.97
CA PHE A 265 -9.80 -6.13 -14.46
C PHE A 265 -9.70 -5.93 -15.99
N ALA A 266 -8.96 -4.89 -16.41
CA ALA A 266 -8.63 -4.70 -17.83
C ALA A 266 -7.81 -5.88 -18.40
N ASP A 267 -6.94 -6.46 -17.57
CA ASP A 267 -6.18 -7.70 -17.85
C ASP A 267 -5.83 -8.38 -16.51
N LYS A 268 -6.64 -9.34 -16.07
CA LYS A 268 -6.50 -9.94 -14.72
C LYS A 268 -5.21 -10.74 -14.62
N LYS A 269 -4.27 -10.24 -13.80
CA LYS A 269 -3.01 -10.89 -13.45
C LYS A 269 -3.04 -11.33 -11.99
N THR A 270 -3.10 -12.64 -11.79
CA THR A 270 -3.09 -13.27 -10.46
C THR A 270 -1.67 -13.63 -10.04
N LEU A 271 -1.26 -13.14 -8.89
CA LEU A 271 0.08 -13.39 -8.37
C LEU A 271 0.20 -14.80 -7.79
N SER A 272 1.00 -15.66 -8.44
CA SER A 272 1.09 -17.10 -8.16
C SER A 272 1.32 -17.50 -6.69
N LYS A 273 2.20 -16.80 -5.94
CA LYS A 273 2.51 -17.15 -4.54
C LYS A 273 1.43 -16.81 -3.50
N CYS A 274 0.50 -15.89 -3.78
CA CYS A 274 -0.43 -15.36 -2.77
C CYS A 274 -1.88 -15.24 -3.26
N GLY A 275 -2.14 -15.53 -4.53
CA GLY A 275 -3.50 -15.58 -5.09
C GLY A 275 -4.17 -14.22 -5.33
N HIS A 276 -3.56 -13.10 -4.93
CA HIS A 276 -4.14 -11.77 -5.16
C HIS A 276 -4.09 -11.39 -6.64
N SER A 277 -5.20 -10.82 -7.13
CA SER A 277 -5.39 -10.45 -8.54
C SER A 277 -5.34 -8.94 -8.73
N PHE A 278 -4.72 -8.48 -9.83
CA PHE A 278 -4.55 -7.08 -10.20
C PHE A 278 -4.74 -6.90 -11.71
N CYS A 279 -4.98 -5.69 -12.21
CA CYS A 279 -4.76 -5.40 -13.64
C CYS A 279 -3.27 -5.54 -13.95
N ALA A 280 -2.93 -6.15 -15.10
CA ALA A 280 -1.54 -6.37 -15.52
C ALA A 280 -0.71 -5.09 -15.48
N GLY A 281 -1.23 -3.99 -16.07
CA GLY A 281 -0.56 -2.69 -16.03
C GLY A 281 -0.35 -2.13 -14.61
N CYS A 282 -1.32 -2.30 -13.71
CA CYS A 282 -1.22 -1.80 -12.33
C CYS A 282 -0.14 -2.53 -11.53
N ILE A 283 -0.11 -3.87 -11.64
CA ILE A 283 0.85 -4.66 -10.88
C ILE A 283 2.26 -4.59 -11.48
N ASP A 284 2.38 -4.48 -12.80
CA ASP A 284 3.68 -4.33 -13.46
C ASP A 284 4.32 -2.98 -13.11
N GLU A 285 3.54 -1.90 -13.06
CA GLU A 285 4.04 -0.59 -12.58
C GLU A 285 4.49 -0.65 -11.12
N THR A 286 3.70 -1.31 -10.26
CA THR A 286 4.08 -1.49 -8.85
C THR A 286 5.37 -2.29 -8.71
N PHE A 287 5.53 -3.36 -9.50
CA PHE A 287 6.72 -4.22 -9.49
C PHE A 287 7.98 -3.57 -10.07
N LYS A 288 7.87 -2.48 -10.85
CA LYS A 288 9.05 -1.66 -11.24
C LYS A 288 9.72 -1.03 -10.03
N HIS A 289 8.94 -0.64 -9.02
CA HIS A 289 9.46 0.01 -7.81
C HIS A 289 9.67 -0.98 -6.66
N GLN A 290 8.71 -1.85 -6.42
CA GLN A 290 8.77 -2.83 -5.35
C GLN A 290 8.15 -4.15 -5.81
N LYS A 291 8.97 -5.19 -5.91
CA LYS A 291 8.48 -6.53 -6.24
C LYS A 291 7.84 -7.21 -5.02
N LYS A 292 6.83 -6.57 -4.45
CA LYS A 292 6.03 -7.08 -3.33
C LYS A 292 4.57 -6.97 -3.68
N CYS A 293 3.77 -7.95 -3.29
CA CYS A 293 2.32 -7.89 -3.45
C CYS A 293 1.78 -6.67 -2.67
N PRO A 294 1.03 -5.76 -3.32
CA PRO A 294 0.48 -4.57 -2.66
C PRO A 294 -0.54 -4.87 -1.56
N VAL A 295 -1.14 -6.06 -1.58
CA VAL A 295 -2.17 -6.47 -0.62
C VAL A 295 -1.56 -7.13 0.62
N CYS A 296 -0.66 -8.11 0.43
CA CYS A 296 -0.11 -8.91 1.52
C CYS A 296 1.41 -8.79 1.72
N SER A 297 2.08 -7.93 0.96
CA SER A 297 3.54 -7.73 1.00
C SER A 297 4.40 -8.95 0.64
N GLN A 298 3.79 -10.04 0.16
CA GLN A 298 4.50 -11.22 -0.32
C GLN A 298 5.52 -10.81 -1.40
N VAL A 299 6.79 -11.17 -1.24
CA VAL A 299 7.86 -10.78 -2.18
C VAL A 299 7.83 -11.66 -3.44
N TYR A 300 7.84 -11.00 -4.60
CA TYR A 300 7.89 -11.58 -5.94
C TYR A 300 9.22 -11.24 -6.59
N GLY A 301 9.80 -12.15 -7.36
CA GLY A 301 11.12 -11.94 -7.95
C GLY A 301 12.29 -11.91 -6.95
N PRO A 302 13.52 -11.69 -7.44
CA PRO A 302 14.72 -11.69 -6.62
C PRO A 302 14.75 -10.50 -5.66
N LEU A 303 15.22 -10.75 -4.44
CA LEU A 303 15.49 -9.70 -3.45
C LEU A 303 16.58 -8.76 -4.00
N ILE A 304 16.27 -7.48 -4.17
CA ILE A 304 17.26 -6.48 -4.60
C ILE A 304 17.62 -5.60 -3.40
N GLY A 305 18.91 -5.47 -3.10
CA GLY A 305 19.40 -4.60 -2.02
C GLY A 305 19.73 -3.19 -2.50
N ASN A 306 20.27 -2.38 -1.60
CA ASN A 306 20.67 -0.99 -1.84
C ASN A 306 22.19 -0.81 -1.95
N GLN A 307 22.92 -1.82 -2.43
CA GLN A 307 24.35 -1.66 -2.74
C GLN A 307 24.57 -0.53 -3.76
N PRO A 308 25.54 0.38 -3.52
CA PRO A 308 25.89 1.43 -4.48
C PRO A 308 26.54 0.86 -5.75
N TYR A 309 26.60 1.67 -6.81
CA TYR A 309 27.27 1.26 -8.04
C TYR A 309 28.76 0.96 -7.79
N GLY A 310 29.19 -0.21 -8.24
CA GLY A 310 30.55 -0.70 -8.09
C GLY A 310 30.83 -1.87 -9.02
N ARG A 311 32.07 -2.36 -9.01
CA ARG A 311 32.51 -3.49 -9.83
C ARG A 311 33.01 -4.63 -8.95
N MET A 312 32.68 -5.86 -9.33
CA MET A 312 33.21 -7.08 -8.75
C MET A 312 34.06 -7.80 -9.80
N TYR A 313 35.27 -8.20 -9.42
CA TYR A 313 36.13 -9.03 -10.25
C TYR A 313 36.86 -10.06 -9.38
N ASP A 314 37.18 -11.20 -9.96
CA ASP A 314 37.92 -12.27 -9.31
C ASP A 314 39.23 -12.58 -10.04
N SER A 315 40.26 -12.89 -9.26
CA SER A 315 41.56 -13.36 -9.73
C SER A 315 41.95 -14.61 -8.94
N HIS A 316 43.07 -15.25 -9.30
CA HIS A 316 43.59 -16.40 -8.55
C HIS A 316 45.00 -16.16 -8.04
N ARG A 317 45.34 -16.80 -6.91
CA ARG A 317 46.68 -16.85 -6.32
C ARG A 317 47.05 -18.32 -6.09
N ALA A 318 48.28 -18.69 -6.44
CA ALA A 318 48.80 -20.07 -6.29
C ALA A 318 49.03 -20.50 -4.82
N THR A 319 48.84 -19.60 -3.86
CA THR A 319 48.95 -19.91 -2.43
C THR A 319 47.65 -20.50 -1.91
N SER A 320 47.72 -21.61 -1.18
CA SER A 320 46.56 -22.26 -0.56
C SER A 320 46.10 -21.55 0.72
N LEU A 321 44.79 -21.55 0.98
CA LEU A 321 44.24 -21.09 2.26
C LEU A 321 44.46 -22.15 3.35
N PRO A 322 44.69 -21.75 4.61
CA PRO A 322 44.70 -22.67 5.74
C PRO A 322 43.42 -23.54 5.78
N GLY A 323 43.60 -24.87 5.81
CA GLY A 323 42.51 -25.87 5.71
C GLY A 323 42.20 -26.35 4.29
N PHE A 324 42.82 -25.78 3.25
CA PHE A 324 42.59 -26.11 1.84
C PHE A 324 43.91 -26.31 1.07
N GLY A 325 44.90 -26.99 1.68
CA GLY A 325 46.28 -27.08 1.18
C GLY A 325 46.47 -27.53 -0.28
N LEU A 326 45.50 -28.27 -0.84
CA LEU A 326 45.52 -28.79 -2.21
C LEU A 326 44.95 -27.83 -3.27
N TRP A 327 44.53 -26.62 -2.89
CA TRP A 327 43.80 -25.72 -3.79
C TRP A 327 44.33 -24.30 -3.72
N ASP A 328 44.52 -23.68 -4.90
CA ASP A 328 44.73 -22.24 -5.06
C ASP A 328 43.67 -21.39 -4.33
N THR A 329 43.93 -20.10 -4.18
CA THR A 329 42.98 -19.13 -3.65
C THR A 329 42.33 -18.31 -4.76
N ILE A 330 41.01 -18.19 -4.72
CA ILE A 330 40.25 -17.17 -5.45
C ILE A 330 40.26 -15.89 -4.62
N VAL A 331 40.69 -14.79 -5.23
CA VAL A 331 40.67 -13.45 -4.63
C VAL A 331 39.58 -12.64 -5.30
N ILE A 332 38.57 -12.25 -4.54
CA ILE A 332 37.47 -11.41 -5.01
C ILE A 332 37.77 -9.98 -4.60
N THR A 333 37.73 -9.06 -5.54
CA THR A 333 37.87 -7.63 -5.27
C THR A 333 36.62 -6.88 -5.69
N TYR A 334 36.10 -6.08 -4.78
CA TYR A 334 34.99 -5.18 -4.98
C TYR A 334 35.51 -3.74 -4.97
N SER A 335 35.22 -2.98 -6.02
CA SER A 335 35.68 -1.61 -6.18
C SER A 335 34.49 -0.66 -6.32
N PHE A 336 34.41 0.31 -5.42
CA PHE A 336 33.36 1.33 -5.38
C PHE A 336 34.00 2.70 -5.58
N PRO A 337 33.66 3.46 -6.64
CA PRO A 337 34.10 4.85 -6.80
C PRO A 337 33.42 5.77 -5.77
N ASN A 338 33.82 7.05 -5.75
CA ASN A 338 33.05 8.07 -5.04
C ASN A 338 31.66 8.16 -5.70
N GLY A 339 30.63 8.43 -4.90
CA GLY A 339 29.29 8.64 -5.43
C GLY A 339 28.40 9.34 -4.42
N THR A 340 27.12 9.42 -4.78
CA THR A 340 26.09 10.06 -3.99
C THR A 340 25.05 9.03 -3.59
N GLN A 341 24.60 9.10 -2.34
CA GLN A 341 23.56 8.24 -1.79
C GLN A 341 22.23 8.46 -2.53
N GLY A 342 21.75 7.42 -3.20
CA GLY A 342 20.40 7.38 -3.78
C GLY A 342 19.27 7.36 -2.73
N PRO A 343 18.01 7.40 -3.18
CA PRO A 343 16.82 7.50 -2.31
C PRO A 343 16.68 6.39 -1.26
N ASP A 344 17.19 5.19 -1.55
CA ASP A 344 17.08 4.01 -0.70
C ASP A 344 18.19 3.89 0.37
N HIS A 345 19.05 4.90 0.50
CA HIS A 345 20.10 4.95 1.53
C HIS A 345 19.69 5.82 2.72
N LEU A 346 20.45 5.71 3.82
CA LEU A 346 20.15 6.42 5.07
C LEU A 346 20.13 7.94 4.93
N ASN A 347 21.02 8.50 4.09
CA ASN A 347 21.12 9.93 3.87
C ASN A 347 21.10 10.27 2.36
N PRO A 348 19.93 10.27 1.70
CA PRO A 348 19.83 10.61 0.28
C PRO A 348 20.49 11.95 -0.05
N GLY A 349 21.24 12.01 -1.14
CA GLY A 349 21.98 13.20 -1.58
C GLY A 349 23.34 13.41 -0.92
N LYS A 350 23.69 12.70 0.17
CA LYS A 350 25.04 12.79 0.76
C LYS A 350 26.08 12.00 -0.02
N PRO A 351 27.34 12.47 -0.09
CA PRO A 351 28.42 11.72 -0.73
C PRO A 351 28.83 10.50 0.10
N TYR A 352 29.32 9.45 -0.57
CA TYR A 352 30.07 8.36 0.04
C TYR A 352 31.43 8.21 -0.63
N THR A 353 32.42 7.79 0.16
CA THR A 353 33.82 7.73 -0.30
C THR A 353 34.15 6.42 -1.00
N ARG A 354 35.00 6.52 -2.03
CA ARG A 354 35.61 5.39 -2.74
C ARG A 354 36.23 4.38 -1.77
N THR A 355 36.02 3.10 -2.03
CA THR A 355 36.67 2.03 -1.29
C THR A 355 36.92 0.81 -2.17
N ASN A 356 37.90 0.01 -1.79
CA ASN A 356 38.06 -1.36 -2.26
C ASN A 356 37.84 -2.34 -1.10
N LYS A 357 37.30 -3.51 -1.38
CA LYS A 357 37.11 -4.60 -0.42
C LYS A 357 37.61 -5.89 -1.05
N THR A 358 38.30 -6.71 -0.28
CA THR A 358 38.86 -7.98 -0.75
C THR A 358 38.35 -9.14 0.08
N ALA A 359 38.02 -10.24 -0.58
CA ALA A 359 37.62 -11.48 0.06
C ALA A 359 38.30 -12.69 -0.60
N TYR A 360 38.35 -13.81 0.11
CA TYR A 360 39.07 -15.01 -0.29
C TYR A 360 38.16 -16.24 -0.25
N LEU A 361 38.30 -17.12 -1.25
CA LEU A 361 37.68 -18.45 -1.30
C LEU A 361 38.73 -19.48 -1.76
N PRO A 362 38.64 -20.76 -1.33
CA PRO A 362 39.45 -21.81 -1.94
C PRO A 362 38.99 -22.09 -3.37
N ARG A 363 39.92 -22.40 -4.29
CA ARG A 363 39.63 -22.69 -5.70
C ARG A 363 39.19 -24.15 -5.93
N ASN A 364 38.49 -24.72 -4.96
CA ASN A 364 37.88 -26.05 -5.08
C ASN A 364 36.47 -25.93 -5.69
N LYS A 365 35.77 -27.07 -5.84
CA LYS A 365 34.41 -27.13 -6.40
C LYS A 365 33.43 -26.24 -5.64
N GLU A 366 33.46 -26.29 -4.31
CA GLU A 366 32.56 -25.52 -3.45
C GLU A 366 32.84 -24.02 -3.48
N GLY A 367 34.10 -23.60 -3.43
CA GLY A 367 34.46 -22.19 -3.50
C GLY A 367 34.12 -21.56 -4.86
N LYS A 368 34.24 -22.31 -5.97
CA LYS A 368 33.75 -21.86 -7.29
C LYS A 368 32.22 -21.73 -7.31
N LYS A 369 31.48 -22.62 -6.63
CA LYS A 369 30.04 -22.51 -6.44
C LYS A 369 29.67 -21.25 -5.65
N VAL A 370 30.31 -21.03 -4.50
CA VAL A 370 30.12 -19.82 -3.69
C VAL A 370 30.44 -18.56 -4.51
N LEU A 371 31.51 -18.53 -5.29
CA LEU A 371 31.83 -17.40 -6.16
C LEU A 371 30.68 -17.06 -7.13
N LYS A 372 30.08 -18.06 -7.78
CA LYS A 372 28.93 -17.84 -8.69
C LYS A 372 27.74 -17.23 -7.95
N LEU A 373 27.43 -17.74 -6.76
CA LEU A 373 26.34 -17.21 -5.93
C LEU A 373 26.64 -15.79 -5.45
N LEU A 374 27.89 -15.49 -5.07
CA LEU A 374 28.30 -14.14 -4.69
C LEU A 374 28.20 -13.15 -5.86
N LYS A 375 28.53 -13.56 -7.10
CA LYS A 375 28.30 -12.75 -8.30
C LYS A 375 26.82 -12.43 -8.47
N LYS A 376 25.94 -13.44 -8.39
CA LYS A 376 24.48 -13.26 -8.45
C LYS A 376 23.96 -12.35 -7.34
N ALA A 377 24.47 -12.47 -6.12
CA ALA A 377 24.13 -11.60 -5.01
C ALA A 377 24.65 -10.16 -5.19
N PHE A 378 25.82 -9.98 -5.79
CA PHE A 378 26.37 -8.66 -6.13
C PHE A 378 25.53 -7.97 -7.20
N ASP A 379 25.11 -8.70 -8.24
CA ASP A 379 24.22 -8.20 -9.29
C ASP A 379 22.85 -7.81 -8.73
N GLN A 380 22.38 -8.52 -7.71
CA GLN A 380 21.17 -8.21 -6.95
C GLN A 380 21.40 -7.17 -5.84
N LYS A 381 22.56 -6.52 -5.79
CA LYS A 381 22.87 -5.43 -4.84
C LYS A 381 22.79 -5.83 -3.36
N LEU A 382 23.06 -7.10 -3.02
CA LEU A 382 22.88 -7.65 -1.67
C LEU A 382 24.16 -7.69 -0.83
N ILE A 383 25.35 -7.54 -1.42
CA ILE A 383 26.62 -7.78 -0.74
C ILE A 383 27.01 -6.61 0.17
N PHE A 384 26.76 -5.38 -0.28
CA PHE A 384 27.11 -4.16 0.46
C PHE A 384 25.90 -3.25 0.67
N THR A 385 26.07 -2.28 1.56
CA THR A 385 25.15 -1.15 1.77
C THR A 385 25.96 0.09 2.17
N ILE A 386 25.30 1.24 2.35
CA ILE A 386 25.91 2.45 2.90
C ILE A 386 25.46 2.64 4.34
N ALA A 387 26.40 2.62 5.27
CA ALA A 387 26.14 2.81 6.69
C ALA A 387 27.41 3.27 7.44
N ARG A 388 27.29 3.36 8.78
CA ARG A 388 28.43 3.61 9.66
C ARG A 388 29.39 2.42 9.66
N SER A 389 30.66 2.67 9.35
CA SER A 389 31.72 1.68 9.42
C SER A 389 31.97 1.26 10.87
N THR A 390 31.85 -0.03 11.16
CA THR A 390 32.14 -0.57 12.50
C THR A 390 33.62 -0.49 12.86
N THR A 391 34.52 -0.64 11.89
CA THR A 391 35.97 -0.60 12.10
C THR A 391 36.51 0.81 12.28
N THR A 392 35.98 1.79 11.54
CA THR A 392 36.52 3.16 11.51
C THR A 392 35.63 4.20 12.19
N GLY A 393 34.39 3.84 12.53
CA GLY A 393 33.41 4.75 13.13
C GLY A 393 32.89 5.84 12.20
N ARG A 394 33.29 5.87 10.92
CA ARG A 394 32.85 6.89 9.95
C ARG A 394 31.46 6.56 9.39
N ASP A 395 30.60 7.55 9.31
CA ASP A 395 29.30 7.45 8.63
C ASP A 395 29.46 7.47 7.10
N ASP A 396 28.36 7.21 6.38
CA ASP A 396 28.28 7.34 4.93
C ASP A 396 29.33 6.49 4.16
N CYS A 397 29.67 5.31 4.70
CA CYS A 397 30.67 4.41 4.15
C CYS A 397 30.04 3.19 3.49
N VAL A 398 30.67 2.69 2.41
CA VAL A 398 30.30 1.37 1.84
C VAL A 398 30.80 0.26 2.78
N VAL A 399 29.86 -0.47 3.36
CA VAL A 399 30.10 -1.53 4.35
C VAL A 399 29.53 -2.87 3.87
N TRP A 400 30.09 -3.96 4.37
CA TRP A 400 29.50 -5.29 4.18
C TRP A 400 28.08 -5.30 4.74
N ASN A 401 27.17 -5.93 4.00
CA ASN A 401 25.81 -6.21 4.47
C ASN A 401 25.79 -7.59 5.18
N ASP A 402 24.68 -8.32 5.15
CA ASP A 402 24.54 -9.57 5.92
C ASP A 402 25.15 -10.83 5.27
N ILE A 403 25.87 -10.73 4.14
CA ILE A 403 26.48 -11.89 3.50
C ILE A 403 27.94 -12.01 3.98
N PRO A 404 28.29 -13.06 4.76
CA PRO A 404 29.61 -13.17 5.36
C PRO A 404 30.69 -13.39 4.31
N HIS A 405 31.81 -12.68 4.46
CA HIS A 405 32.98 -12.80 3.60
C HIS A 405 34.23 -13.07 4.43
N LYS A 406 35.17 -13.82 3.86
CA LYS A 406 36.51 -13.99 4.43
C LYS A 406 37.44 -12.90 3.94
N THR A 407 37.66 -11.89 4.76
CA THR A 407 38.51 -10.73 4.45
C THR A 407 39.98 -10.90 4.84
N SER A 408 40.32 -12.02 5.49
CA SER A 408 41.68 -12.40 5.84
C SER A 408 41.99 -13.82 5.37
N THR A 409 43.24 -14.09 4.96
CA THR A 409 43.68 -15.45 4.64
C THR A 409 44.08 -16.25 5.89
N MET A 410 44.14 -15.62 7.06
CA MET A 410 44.61 -16.21 8.32
C MET A 410 43.87 -15.66 9.55
N GLY A 411 44.08 -16.28 10.72
CA GLY A 411 43.51 -15.83 11.99
C GLY A 411 42.12 -16.35 12.32
N GLY A 412 41.64 -17.34 11.56
CA GLY A 412 40.40 -18.06 11.82
C GLY A 412 39.13 -17.19 11.82
N PRO A 413 38.00 -17.72 12.34
CA PRO A 413 36.72 -17.01 12.35
C PRO A 413 36.78 -15.65 13.05
N ALA A 414 37.57 -15.53 14.13
CA ALA A 414 37.71 -14.31 14.93
C ALA A 414 38.27 -13.11 14.14
N LYS A 415 39.08 -13.35 13.10
CA LYS A 415 39.61 -12.30 12.20
C LYS A 415 38.92 -12.29 10.83
N CYS A 416 37.72 -12.88 10.73
CA CYS A 416 37.05 -13.11 9.45
C CYS A 416 37.98 -13.80 8.44
N GLY A 417 38.80 -14.75 8.90
CA GLY A 417 39.82 -15.43 8.09
C GLY A 417 39.81 -16.96 8.22
N TYR A 418 40.84 -17.60 7.66
CA TYR A 418 41.00 -19.06 7.65
C TYR A 418 42.00 -19.54 8.72
N PRO A 419 41.97 -20.81 9.15
CA PRO A 419 41.01 -21.86 8.76
C PRO A 419 39.62 -21.64 9.37
N ASP A 420 38.57 -22.02 8.65
CA ASP A 420 37.18 -22.02 9.10
C ASP A 420 36.41 -23.09 8.32
N PRO A 421 36.30 -24.31 8.85
CA PRO A 421 35.74 -25.45 8.11
C PRO A 421 34.26 -25.26 7.76
N ASP A 422 33.52 -24.48 8.55
CA ASP A 422 32.09 -24.28 8.40
C ASP A 422 31.73 -23.09 7.49
N TYR A 423 32.69 -22.25 7.09
CA TYR A 423 32.40 -21.01 6.39
C TYR A 423 31.65 -21.21 5.07
N LEU A 424 32.11 -22.15 4.21
CA LEU A 424 31.50 -22.37 2.89
C LEU A 424 30.04 -22.83 3.01
N ARG A 425 29.71 -23.60 4.06
CA ARG A 425 28.33 -23.99 4.37
C ARG A 425 27.51 -22.78 4.83
N ARG A 426 28.00 -22.03 5.83
CA ARG A 426 27.28 -20.87 6.39
C ARG A 426 26.99 -19.78 5.35
N VAL A 427 27.94 -19.48 4.46
CA VAL A 427 27.73 -18.46 3.42
C VAL A 427 26.68 -18.93 2.39
N GLN A 428 26.66 -20.22 2.04
CA GLN A 428 25.64 -20.78 1.16
C GLN A 428 24.25 -20.76 1.82
N GLU A 429 24.13 -21.13 3.09
CA GLU A 429 22.89 -21.02 3.86
C GLU A 429 22.39 -19.57 3.91
N THR A 430 23.30 -18.61 4.14
CA THR A 430 22.96 -17.18 4.16
C THR A 430 22.50 -16.67 2.80
N LEU A 431 23.17 -17.09 1.71
CA LEU A 431 22.80 -16.75 0.35
C LEU A 431 21.43 -17.34 -0.02
N ALA A 432 21.19 -18.61 0.32
CA ALA A 432 19.92 -19.29 0.09
C ALA A 432 18.77 -18.62 0.86
N ALA A 433 18.99 -18.22 2.11
CA ALA A 433 18.02 -17.47 2.91
C ALA A 433 17.65 -16.11 2.29
N LYS A 434 18.54 -15.53 1.48
CA LYS A 434 18.28 -14.31 0.68
C LYS A 434 17.75 -14.59 -0.73
N GLY A 435 17.37 -15.84 -1.03
CA GLY A 435 16.86 -16.25 -2.33
C GLY A 435 17.93 -16.41 -3.42
N ILE A 436 19.22 -16.45 -3.03
CA ILE A 436 20.35 -16.68 -3.93
C ILE A 436 20.71 -18.15 -3.92
N THR A 437 20.09 -18.90 -4.82
CA THR A 437 20.38 -20.32 -5.08
C THR A 437 21.07 -20.50 -6.42
N GLU A 438 21.64 -21.69 -6.65
CA GLU A 438 22.22 -22.07 -7.95
C GLU A 438 21.22 -21.96 -9.11
#